data_AF-A0A5E4JV88-F1
#
_entry.id   AF-A0A5E4JV88-F1
#
_cell.length_a   1.000
_cell.length_b   1.000
_cell.length_c   1.000
_cell.angle_alpha   90.00
_cell.angle_beta   90.00
_cell.angle_gamma   90.00
#
_symmetry.space_group_name_H-M   'P 1'
#
loop_
_entity.id
_entity.type
_entity.pdbx_description
1 polymer ?
#
loop_
_entity_poly.entity_id
_entity_poly.type
_entity_poly.pdbx_seq_one_letter_code
_entity_poly.pdbx_strand_id
1 'polypeptide(L)'
;MMHQVLVDIQQALKEIQALPKGNIADFKRQKQEGARLKLKGAIQQLLEEAKNTDAYPLAQKLSVAKPEEMRLYLEKLANIAVDEEKNTNVRMPKLPSDVKDDITADLNEIQNCMKAGCYRSAVILCGRIMETALHRKYYDATGQDLLEKAPGTGLGNLIAKLSEKGVKLDPGLPNQIHLINQVRVFSVHTKKEPFSPSKNQAEAIVLYTIDILEKLFK
;
A
#
# COMPACT_ATOMS: atom_id res chain seq x y z
N MET A 1 -1.29 9.98 -5.00
CA MET A 1 -1.01 11.42 -4.86
C MET A 1 -0.17 11.91 -6.05
N MET A 2 0.94 11.24 -6.37
CA MET A 2 1.78 11.55 -7.55
C MET A 2 0.99 11.74 -8.87
N HIS A 3 -0.05 10.94 -9.13
CA HIS A 3 -0.89 11.11 -10.33
C HIS A 3 -1.51 12.51 -10.46
N GLN A 4 -2.04 13.07 -9.36
CA GLN A 4 -2.66 14.40 -9.38
C GLN A 4 -1.62 15.48 -9.66
N VAL A 5 -0.43 15.36 -9.05
CA VAL A 5 0.67 16.31 -9.28
C VAL A 5 1.13 16.29 -10.74
N LEU A 6 1.18 15.12 -11.37
CA LEU A 6 1.49 15.00 -12.80
C LEU A 6 0.43 15.67 -13.68
N VAL A 7 -0.85 15.53 -13.34
CA VAL A 7 -1.96 16.22 -14.03
C VAL A 7 -1.81 17.74 -13.91
N ASP A 8 -1.48 18.24 -12.73
CA ASP A 8 -1.30 19.68 -12.48
C ASP A 8 -0.13 20.26 -13.29
N ILE A 9 0.99 19.52 -13.39
CA ILE A 9 2.13 19.89 -14.23
C ILE A 9 1.73 19.93 -15.72
N GLN A 10 1.01 18.92 -16.20
CA GLN A 10 0.53 18.88 -17.59
C GLN A 10 -0.41 20.06 -17.90
N GLN A 11 -1.30 20.40 -16.97
CA GLN A 11 -2.23 21.51 -17.14
C GLN A 11 -1.50 22.85 -17.17
N ALA A 12 -0.53 23.06 -16.28
CA ALA A 12 0.29 24.28 -16.29
C ALA A 12 1.11 24.43 -17.59
N LEU A 13 1.64 23.32 -18.14
CA LEU A 13 2.34 23.33 -19.43
C LEU A 13 1.42 23.71 -20.59
N LYS A 14 0.19 23.18 -20.62
CA LYS A 14 -0.83 23.57 -21.61
C LYS A 14 -1.16 25.06 -21.53
N GLU A 15 -1.29 25.61 -20.32
CA GLU A 15 -1.55 27.04 -20.10
C GLU A 15 -0.41 27.93 -20.59
N ILE A 16 0.85 27.50 -20.43
CA ILE A 16 2.03 28.24 -20.93
C ILE A 16 2.07 28.24 -22.47
N GLN A 17 1.71 27.12 -23.10
CA GLN A 17 1.73 26.95 -24.56
C GLN A 17 0.52 27.60 -25.25
N ALA A 18 -0.62 27.70 -24.56
CA ALA A 18 -1.83 28.33 -25.08
C ALA A 18 -1.70 29.85 -25.12
N LEU A 19 -1.23 30.39 -26.25
CA LEU A 19 -1.24 31.82 -26.51
C LEU A 19 -2.69 32.33 -26.76
N PRO A 20 -3.18 33.33 -26.00
CA PRO A 20 -4.45 33.97 -26.32
C PRO A 20 -4.36 34.69 -27.67
N LYS A 21 -5.30 34.42 -28.58
CA LYS A 21 -5.50 35.23 -29.80
C LYS A 21 -6.19 36.54 -29.38
N GLY A 22 -5.48 37.66 -29.38
CA GLY A 22 -5.99 38.98 -28.95
C GLY A 22 -4.88 40.00 -28.66
N ASN A 23 -5.21 41.30 -28.64
CA ASN A 23 -4.25 42.42 -28.63
C ASN A 23 -3.78 42.90 -27.23
N ILE A 24 -4.13 42.20 -26.15
CA ILE A 24 -3.80 42.62 -24.78
C ILE A 24 -2.48 41.95 -24.33
N ALA A 25 -1.35 42.63 -24.56
CA ALA A 25 -0.01 42.10 -24.25
C ALA A 25 0.21 41.86 -22.75
N ASP A 26 -0.30 42.74 -21.89
CA ASP A 26 -0.06 42.68 -20.43
C ASP A 26 -0.79 41.52 -19.77
N PHE A 27 -2.05 41.28 -20.15
CA PHE A 27 -2.82 40.13 -19.67
C PHE A 27 -2.19 38.80 -20.06
N LYS A 28 -1.57 38.72 -21.25
CA LYS A 28 -0.84 37.52 -21.68
C LYS A 28 0.38 37.24 -20.80
N ARG A 29 1.17 38.28 -20.51
CA ARG A 29 2.35 38.16 -19.64
C ARG A 29 1.95 37.71 -18.24
N GLN A 30 0.96 38.35 -17.65
CA GLN A 30 0.47 38.01 -16.31
C GLN A 30 -0.05 36.56 -16.24
N LYS A 31 -0.80 36.12 -17.26
CA LYS A 31 -1.31 34.73 -17.32
C LYS A 31 -0.17 33.71 -17.48
N GLN A 32 0.82 34.00 -18.31
CA GLN A 32 2.00 33.14 -18.49
C GLN A 32 2.85 33.05 -17.22
N GLU A 33 3.04 34.18 -16.51
CA GLU A 33 3.73 34.19 -15.22
C GLU A 33 2.98 33.37 -14.17
N GLY A 34 1.65 33.52 -14.09
CA GLY A 34 0.82 32.70 -13.21
C GLY A 34 0.96 31.20 -13.50
N ALA A 35 0.93 30.80 -14.77
CA ALA A 35 1.12 29.41 -15.18
C ALA A 35 2.53 28.89 -14.85
N ARG A 36 3.58 29.73 -15.00
CA ARG A 36 4.95 29.39 -14.59
C ARG A 36 5.09 29.19 -13.08
N LEU A 37 4.43 30.03 -12.28
CA LEU A 37 4.41 29.88 -10.82
C LEU A 37 3.71 28.58 -10.40
N LYS A 38 2.55 28.27 -11.01
CA LYS A 38 1.86 26.98 -10.79
C LYS A 38 2.75 25.80 -11.16
N LEU A 39 3.39 25.84 -12.33
CA LEU A 39 4.32 24.80 -12.79
C LEU A 39 5.45 24.58 -11.78
N LYS A 40 6.09 25.67 -11.32
CA LYS A 40 7.16 25.60 -10.33
C LYS A 40 6.68 24.99 -9.00
N GLY A 41 5.49 25.38 -8.54
CA GLY A 41 4.87 24.82 -7.33
C GLY A 41 4.62 23.32 -7.46
N ALA A 42 4.02 22.88 -8.56
CA ALA A 42 3.72 21.47 -8.80
C ALA A 42 4.99 20.61 -8.93
N ILE A 43 6.04 21.13 -9.58
CA ILE A 43 7.35 20.46 -9.64
C ILE A 43 7.98 20.33 -8.24
N GLN A 44 7.90 21.37 -7.41
CA GLN A 44 8.42 21.29 -6.04
C GLN A 44 7.67 20.24 -5.22
N GLN A 45 6.34 20.19 -5.34
CA GLN A 45 5.54 19.16 -4.69
C GLN A 45 5.92 17.75 -5.16
N LEU A 46 6.10 17.56 -6.47
CA LEU A 46 6.55 16.30 -7.04
C LEU A 46 7.89 15.85 -6.46
N LEU A 47 8.85 16.78 -6.29
CA LEU A 47 10.17 16.47 -5.72
C LEU A 47 10.07 15.99 -4.27
N GLU A 48 9.21 16.61 -3.46
CA GLU A 48 8.99 16.18 -2.08
C GLU A 48 8.29 14.82 -2.02
N GLU A 49 7.25 14.60 -2.84
CA GLU A 49 6.55 13.30 -2.90
C GLU A 49 7.48 12.19 -3.41
N ALA A 50 8.35 12.49 -4.37
CA ALA A 50 9.22 11.49 -4.98
C ALA A 50 10.49 11.21 -4.16
N LYS A 51 10.83 12.00 -3.14
CA LYS A 51 12.14 12.04 -2.44
C LYS A 51 12.73 10.68 -2.03
N ASN A 52 11.87 9.69 -1.74
CA ASN A 52 12.28 8.35 -1.32
C ASN A 52 11.75 7.25 -2.26
N THR A 53 11.56 7.57 -3.53
CA THR A 53 11.03 6.67 -4.56
C THR A 53 11.97 6.60 -5.75
N ASP A 54 11.82 5.57 -6.58
CA ASP A 54 12.56 5.43 -7.83
C ASP A 54 12.21 6.53 -8.86
N ALA A 55 11.13 7.29 -8.62
CA ALA A 55 10.74 8.44 -9.42
C ALA A 55 11.63 9.68 -9.17
N TYR A 56 12.38 9.76 -8.06
CA TYR A 56 13.14 10.97 -7.69
C TYR A 56 14.13 11.45 -8.75
N PRO A 57 14.98 10.59 -9.36
CA PRO A 57 15.92 11.04 -10.38
C PRO A 57 15.23 11.61 -11.63
N LEU A 58 14.02 11.13 -11.95
CA LEU A 58 13.22 11.65 -13.06
C LEU A 58 12.55 12.98 -12.69
N ALA A 59 12.07 13.12 -11.45
CA ALA A 59 11.54 14.38 -10.93
C ALA A 59 12.61 15.49 -10.93
N GLN A 60 13.86 15.16 -10.58
CA GLN A 60 15.00 16.08 -10.68
C GLN A 60 15.31 16.48 -12.12
N LYS A 61 15.26 15.54 -13.07
CA LYS A 61 15.44 15.86 -14.50
C LYS A 61 14.32 16.76 -15.02
N LEU A 62 13.07 16.49 -14.61
CA LEU A 62 11.92 17.32 -14.97
C LEU A 62 12.06 18.76 -14.46
N SER A 63 12.60 18.97 -13.27
CA SER A 63 12.69 20.31 -12.66
C SER A 63 13.64 21.27 -13.37
N VAL A 64 14.61 20.74 -14.10
CA VAL A 64 15.59 21.51 -14.89
C VAL A 64 15.36 21.42 -16.41
N ALA A 65 14.42 20.58 -16.85
CA ALA A 65 14.14 20.35 -18.26
C ALA A 65 13.52 21.57 -18.95
N LYS A 66 13.74 21.68 -20.26
CA LYS A 66 13.00 22.65 -21.08
C LYS A 66 11.55 22.18 -21.27
N PRO A 67 10.58 23.08 -21.50
CA PRO A 67 9.17 22.71 -21.68
C PRO A 67 8.93 21.63 -22.77
N GLU A 68 9.76 21.61 -23.80
CA GLU A 68 9.70 20.64 -24.90
C GLU A 68 10.09 19.22 -24.45
N GLU A 69 11.03 19.11 -23.51
CA GLU A 69 11.55 17.84 -22.97
C GLU A 69 10.71 17.32 -21.80
N MET A 70 9.99 18.22 -21.11
CA MET A 70 9.15 17.87 -19.96
C MET A 70 8.11 16.79 -20.27
N ARG A 71 7.58 16.75 -21.50
CA ARG A 71 6.59 15.75 -21.92
C ARG A 71 7.14 14.31 -21.79
N LEU A 72 8.39 14.10 -22.18
CA LEU A 72 9.03 12.78 -22.10
C LEU A 72 9.21 12.33 -20.65
N TYR A 73 9.61 13.24 -19.77
CA TYR A 73 9.79 12.93 -18.35
C TYR A 73 8.45 12.67 -17.66
N LEU A 74 7.40 13.43 -18.00
CA LEU A 74 6.05 13.21 -17.49
C LEU A 74 5.49 11.85 -17.89
N GLU A 75 5.72 11.41 -19.12
CA GLU A 75 5.31 10.08 -19.58
C GLU A 75 6.02 8.97 -18.80
N LYS A 76 7.33 9.09 -18.59
CA LYS A 76 8.10 8.14 -17.77
C LYS A 76 7.62 8.11 -16.32
N LEU A 77 7.35 9.27 -15.72
CA LEU A 77 6.82 9.37 -14.36
C LEU A 77 5.40 8.81 -14.25
N ALA A 78 4.57 9.00 -15.27
CA ALA A 78 3.23 8.42 -15.32
C ALA A 78 3.28 6.89 -15.36
N ASN A 79 4.21 6.30 -16.12
CA ASN A 79 4.40 4.84 -16.15
C ASN A 79 4.83 4.31 -14.77
N ILE A 80 5.76 5.00 -14.10
CA ILE A 80 6.16 4.64 -12.72
C ILE A 80 4.98 4.73 -11.77
N ALA A 81 4.17 5.79 -11.84
CA ALA A 81 2.98 5.94 -11.01
C ALA A 81 1.98 4.79 -11.21
N VAL A 82 1.78 4.37 -12.45
CA VAL A 82 0.90 3.24 -12.79
C VAL A 82 1.47 1.92 -12.27
N ASP A 83 2.78 1.71 -12.36
CA ASP A 83 3.42 0.49 -11.86
C ASP A 83 3.42 0.43 -10.32
N GLU A 84 3.57 1.56 -9.64
CA GLU A 84 3.40 1.66 -8.17
C GLU A 84 1.94 1.34 -7.75
N GLU A 85 0.94 1.81 -8.50
CA GLU A 85 -0.46 1.45 -8.26
C GLU A 85 -0.74 -0.03 -8.53
N LYS A 86 -0.10 -0.63 -9.53
CA LYS A 86 -0.24 -2.08 -9.80
C LYS A 86 0.43 -2.93 -8.73
N ASN A 87 1.59 -2.53 -8.22
CA ASN A 87 2.29 -3.26 -7.18
C ASN A 87 1.58 -3.25 -5.82
N THR A 88 0.65 -2.31 -5.61
CA THR A 88 -0.22 -2.29 -4.41
C THR A 88 -1.53 -3.05 -4.60
N ASN A 89 -1.84 -3.52 -5.80
CA ASN A 89 -3.05 -4.29 -6.09
C ASN A 89 -2.84 -5.77 -5.69
N VAL A 90 -3.07 -6.02 -4.41
CA VAL A 90 -3.18 -7.36 -3.82
C VAL A 90 -4.27 -8.15 -4.54
N ARG A 91 -3.90 -9.26 -5.20
CA ARG A 91 -4.88 -10.18 -5.79
C ARG A 91 -5.63 -10.89 -4.67
N MET A 92 -6.94 -10.74 -4.64
CA MET A 92 -7.80 -11.40 -3.67
C MET A 92 -7.77 -12.94 -3.89
N PRO A 93 -7.42 -13.74 -2.87
CA PRO A 93 -7.49 -15.20 -2.96
C PRO A 93 -8.95 -15.67 -2.96
N LYS A 94 -9.18 -16.94 -3.34
CA LYS A 94 -10.49 -17.56 -3.17
C LYS A 94 -10.71 -17.84 -1.68
N LEU A 95 -11.74 -17.23 -1.11
CA LEU A 95 -12.07 -17.34 0.31
C LEU A 95 -13.44 -18.00 0.50
N PRO A 96 -13.64 -18.77 1.59
CA PRO A 96 -14.97 -19.25 1.99
C PRO A 96 -15.94 -18.08 2.21
N SER A 97 -17.23 -18.24 1.88
CA SER A 97 -18.24 -17.17 2.01
C SER A 97 -18.27 -16.55 3.40
N ASP A 98 -18.11 -17.39 4.42
CA ASP A 98 -18.35 -17.05 5.83
C ASP A 98 -17.29 -16.10 6.40
N VAL A 99 -16.10 -16.03 5.79
CA VAL A 99 -15.00 -15.13 6.20
C VAL A 99 -14.61 -14.13 5.11
N LYS A 100 -15.24 -14.22 3.94
CA LYS A 100 -14.87 -13.42 2.77
C LYS A 100 -15.02 -11.93 3.04
N ASP A 101 -16.13 -11.52 3.63
CA ASP A 101 -16.43 -10.09 3.83
C ASP A 101 -15.49 -9.47 4.86
N ASP A 102 -15.23 -10.17 5.97
CA ASP A 102 -14.29 -9.75 7.01
C ASP A 102 -12.87 -9.60 6.47
N ILE A 103 -12.36 -10.62 5.76
CA ILE A 103 -11.01 -10.58 5.18
C ILE A 103 -10.92 -9.52 4.09
N THR A 104 -11.97 -9.33 3.28
CA THR A 104 -12.01 -8.30 2.24
C THR A 104 -11.94 -6.90 2.86
N ALA A 105 -12.72 -6.66 3.92
CA ALA A 105 -12.68 -5.40 4.65
C ALA A 105 -11.29 -5.12 5.22
N ASP A 106 -10.65 -6.13 5.83
CA ASP A 106 -9.31 -5.98 6.40
C ASP A 106 -8.23 -5.78 5.34
N LEU A 107 -8.34 -6.42 4.18
CA LEU A 107 -7.42 -6.20 3.05
C LEU A 107 -7.55 -4.79 2.47
N ASN A 108 -8.77 -4.26 2.36
CA ASN A 108 -9.00 -2.88 1.96
C ASN A 108 -8.38 -1.90 2.98
N GLU A 109 -8.53 -2.19 4.27
CA GLU A 109 -7.95 -1.35 5.31
C GLU A 109 -6.42 -1.43 5.34
N ILE A 110 -5.84 -2.60 5.06
CA ILE A 110 -4.39 -2.75 4.84
C ILE A 110 -3.93 -1.84 3.70
N GLN A 111 -4.63 -1.82 2.56
CA GLN A 111 -4.27 -0.94 1.44
C GLN A 111 -4.31 0.55 1.85
N ASN A 112 -5.32 0.96 2.61
CA ASN A 112 -5.40 2.32 3.15
C ASN A 112 -4.22 2.64 4.08
N CYS A 113 -3.91 1.73 5.00
CA CYS A 113 -2.79 1.86 5.93
C CYS A 113 -1.45 1.96 5.18
N MET A 114 -1.24 1.14 4.15
CA MET A 114 -0.02 1.17 3.34
C MET A 114 0.13 2.50 2.60
N LYS A 115 -0.96 3.02 2.01
CA LYS A 115 -0.97 4.34 1.34
C LYS A 115 -0.71 5.50 2.29
N ALA A 116 -1.20 5.41 3.52
CA ALA A 116 -1.01 6.42 4.56
C ALA A 116 0.34 6.33 5.30
N GLY A 117 1.18 5.34 4.99
CA GLY A 117 2.43 5.08 5.73
C GLY A 117 2.21 4.49 7.13
N CYS A 118 1.01 4.02 7.44
CA CYS A 118 0.64 3.37 8.70
C CYS A 118 1.03 1.89 8.71
N TYR A 119 2.32 1.59 8.46
CA TYR A 119 2.84 0.23 8.28
C TYR A 119 2.59 -0.69 9.48
N ARG A 120 2.65 -0.14 10.69
CA ARG A 120 2.35 -0.86 11.92
C ARG A 120 0.91 -1.39 11.95
N SER A 121 -0.04 -0.55 11.55
CA SER A 121 -1.46 -0.92 11.45
C SER A 121 -1.69 -1.99 10.38
N ALA A 122 -1.04 -1.86 9.23
CA ALA A 122 -1.12 -2.87 8.16
C ALA A 122 -0.65 -4.26 8.65
N VAL A 123 0.46 -4.32 9.40
CA VAL A 123 0.96 -5.59 9.97
C VAL A 123 0.03 -6.17 11.04
N ILE A 124 -0.60 -5.33 11.87
CA ILE A 124 -1.59 -5.80 12.86
C ILE A 124 -2.80 -6.42 12.17
N LEU A 125 -3.29 -5.79 11.10
CA LEU A 125 -4.41 -6.30 10.31
C LEU A 125 -4.08 -7.64 9.63
N CYS A 126 -2.82 -7.83 9.19
CA CYS A 126 -2.37 -9.15 8.72
C CYS A 126 -2.56 -10.23 9.79
N GLY A 127 -2.32 -9.90 11.06
CA GLY A 127 -2.58 -10.83 12.17
C GLY A 127 -4.05 -11.18 12.36
N ARG A 128 -4.96 -10.19 12.23
CA ARG A 128 -6.41 -10.42 12.32
C ARG A 128 -6.93 -11.27 11.16
N ILE A 129 -6.45 -11.00 9.94
CA ILE A 129 -6.75 -11.81 8.75
C ILE A 129 -6.32 -13.26 8.97
N MET A 130 -5.09 -13.47 9.44
CA MET A 130 -4.56 -14.80 9.71
C MET A 130 -5.36 -15.54 10.79
N GLU A 131 -5.79 -14.82 11.83
CA GLU A 131 -6.61 -15.37 12.91
C GLU A 131 -7.96 -15.85 12.36
N THR A 132 -8.64 -14.98 11.61
CA THR A 132 -9.93 -15.26 10.95
C THR A 132 -9.81 -16.47 10.01
N ALA A 133 -8.78 -16.49 9.16
CA ALA A 133 -8.57 -17.57 8.20
C ALA A 133 -8.25 -18.91 8.86
N LEU A 134 -7.37 -18.92 9.87
CA LEU A 134 -7.00 -20.15 10.57
C LEU A 134 -8.17 -20.69 11.41
N HIS A 135 -9.00 -19.82 11.99
CA HIS A 135 -10.22 -20.23 12.69
C HIS A 135 -11.18 -20.93 11.74
N ARG A 136 -11.40 -20.35 10.55
CA ARG A 136 -12.21 -20.99 9.52
C ARG A 136 -11.62 -22.32 9.06
N LYS A 137 -10.31 -22.38 8.82
CA LYS A 137 -9.64 -23.61 8.44
C LYS A 137 -9.77 -24.70 9.50
N TYR A 138 -9.74 -24.33 10.78
CA TYR A 138 -9.95 -25.26 11.87
C TYR A 138 -11.37 -25.80 11.90
N TYR A 139 -12.36 -24.93 11.70
CA TYR A 139 -13.76 -25.34 11.56
C TYR A 139 -13.92 -26.32 10.38
N ASP A 140 -13.36 -26.01 9.22
CA ASP A 140 -13.42 -26.90 8.05
C ASP A 140 -12.81 -28.29 8.32
N ALA A 141 -11.73 -28.35 9.12
CA ALA A 141 -11.05 -29.60 9.45
C ALA A 141 -11.73 -30.41 10.56
N THR A 142 -12.53 -29.79 11.43
CA THR A 142 -13.00 -30.42 12.67
C THR A 142 -14.52 -30.36 12.89
N GLY A 143 -15.23 -29.49 12.16
CA GLY A 143 -16.63 -29.14 12.41
C GLY A 143 -16.87 -28.37 13.71
N GLN A 144 -15.81 -27.92 14.39
CA GLN A 144 -15.92 -27.25 15.69
C GLN A 144 -15.56 -25.77 15.56
N ASP A 145 -16.43 -24.91 16.06
CA ASP A 145 -16.12 -23.50 16.19
C ASP A 145 -15.26 -23.26 17.45
N LEU A 146 -14.00 -22.90 17.20
CA LEU A 146 -13.04 -22.57 18.26
C LEU A 146 -13.35 -21.22 18.92
N LEU A 147 -14.01 -20.30 18.21
CA LEU A 147 -14.36 -18.98 18.76
C LEU A 147 -15.44 -19.11 19.83
N GLU A 148 -16.37 -20.05 19.67
CA GLU A 148 -17.41 -20.33 20.67
C GLU A 148 -16.84 -21.03 21.91
N LYS A 149 -15.89 -21.96 21.73
CA LYS A 149 -15.38 -22.81 22.83
C LYS A 149 -14.19 -22.21 23.58
N ALA A 150 -13.35 -21.44 22.91
CA ALA A 150 -12.11 -20.89 23.48
C ALA A 150 -11.77 -19.54 22.83
N PRO A 151 -12.59 -18.49 23.10
CA PRO A 151 -12.32 -17.15 22.60
C PRO A 151 -10.94 -16.68 23.07
N GLY A 152 -10.17 -16.06 22.17
CA GLY A 152 -8.81 -15.57 22.47
C GLY A 152 -7.71 -16.64 22.37
N THR A 153 -7.95 -17.75 21.68
CA THR A 153 -6.88 -18.69 21.32
C THR A 153 -5.88 -17.99 20.41
N GLY A 154 -4.72 -17.60 20.94
CA GLY A 154 -3.69 -16.93 20.15
C GLY A 154 -3.22 -17.76 18.94
N LEU A 155 -2.78 -17.07 17.89
CA LEU A 155 -2.34 -17.65 16.61
C LEU A 155 -1.41 -18.88 16.75
N GLY A 156 -0.45 -18.85 17.68
CA GLY A 156 0.46 -19.97 17.91
C GLY A 156 -0.24 -21.25 18.40
N ASN A 157 -1.22 -21.12 19.30
CA ASN A 157 -2.01 -22.25 19.78
C ASN A 157 -2.94 -22.80 18.68
N LEU A 158 -3.45 -21.92 17.83
CA LEU A 158 -4.32 -22.30 16.71
C LEU A 158 -3.54 -23.12 15.67
N ILE A 159 -2.31 -22.74 15.34
CA ILE A 159 -1.39 -23.53 14.50
C ILE A 159 -1.15 -24.91 15.11
N ALA A 160 -0.81 -24.98 16.40
CA ALA A 160 -0.53 -26.24 17.07
C ALA A 160 -1.74 -27.19 16.99
N LYS A 161 -2.94 -26.67 17.31
CA LYS A 161 -4.20 -27.43 17.20
C LYS A 161 -4.49 -27.89 15.77
N LEU A 162 -4.22 -27.07 14.75
CA LEU A 162 -4.38 -27.47 13.34
C LEU A 162 -3.42 -28.59 12.96
N SER A 163 -2.15 -28.47 13.35
CA SER A 163 -1.12 -29.49 13.12
C SER A 163 -1.46 -30.83 13.80
N GLU A 164 -1.96 -30.80 15.04
CA GLU A 164 -2.44 -31.98 15.77
C GLU A 164 -3.61 -32.69 15.06
N LYS A 165 -4.41 -31.93 14.30
CA LYS A 165 -5.50 -32.45 13.47
C LYS A 165 -5.04 -32.89 12.06
N GLY A 166 -3.74 -32.90 11.81
CA GLY A 166 -3.17 -33.33 10.53
C GLY A 166 -3.34 -32.32 9.40
N VAL A 167 -3.71 -31.07 9.68
CA VAL A 167 -3.80 -30.01 8.67
C VAL A 167 -2.38 -29.62 8.26
N LYS A 168 -2.08 -29.75 6.97
CA LYS A 168 -0.80 -29.31 6.40
C LYS A 168 -0.78 -27.79 6.32
N LEU A 169 0.16 -27.18 7.03
CA LEU A 169 0.39 -25.74 7.04
C LEU A 169 1.71 -25.42 6.35
N ASP A 170 1.84 -24.20 5.82
CA ASP A 170 3.09 -23.73 5.23
C ASP A 170 4.22 -23.72 6.28
N PRO A 171 5.42 -24.24 5.98
CA PRO A 171 6.50 -24.33 6.95
C PRO A 171 7.01 -22.95 7.43
N GLY A 172 6.81 -21.88 6.66
CA GLY A 172 7.17 -20.51 7.05
C GLY A 172 6.12 -19.81 7.91
N LEU A 173 4.91 -20.36 8.01
CA LEU A 173 3.79 -19.77 8.75
C LEU A 173 4.13 -19.45 10.22
N PRO A 174 4.83 -20.31 10.99
CA PRO A 174 5.19 -20.00 12.37
C PRO A 174 6.08 -18.76 12.50
N ASN A 175 7.04 -18.59 11.58
CA ASN A 175 7.95 -17.44 11.57
C ASN A 175 7.20 -16.14 11.25
N GLN A 176 6.27 -16.20 10.29
CA GLN A 176 5.43 -15.06 9.96
C GLN A 176 4.55 -14.63 11.13
N ILE A 177 3.92 -15.59 11.79
CA ILE A 177 3.08 -15.32 12.96
C ILE A 177 3.92 -14.77 14.11
N HIS A 178 5.17 -15.21 14.27
CA HIS A 178 6.08 -14.63 15.24
C HIS A 178 6.34 -13.15 14.95
N LEU A 179 6.66 -12.78 13.70
CA LEU A 179 6.88 -11.38 13.29
C LEU A 179 5.63 -10.52 13.53
N ILE A 180 4.48 -10.99 13.08
CA ILE A 180 3.19 -10.29 13.29
C ILE A 180 2.92 -10.11 14.79
N ASN A 181 3.14 -11.15 15.60
CA ASN A 181 2.91 -11.10 17.04
C ASN A 181 3.86 -10.12 17.74
N GLN A 182 5.13 -10.04 17.33
CA GLN A 182 6.04 -9.02 17.85
C GLN A 182 5.46 -7.61 17.63
N VAL A 183 4.95 -7.33 16.43
CA VAL A 183 4.31 -6.05 16.13
C VAL A 183 3.03 -5.87 16.95
N ARG A 184 2.16 -6.87 17.05
CA ARG A 184 0.91 -6.79 17.85
C ARG A 184 1.19 -6.53 19.34
N VAL A 185 2.19 -7.19 19.93
CA VAL A 185 2.55 -7.03 21.34
C VAL A 185 3.16 -5.65 21.57
N PHE A 186 4.11 -5.23 20.75
CA PHE A 186 4.71 -3.89 20.83
C PHE A 186 3.71 -2.79 20.50
N SER A 187 2.68 -3.14 19.71
CA SER A 187 1.32 -2.57 19.58
C SER A 187 0.76 -1.82 20.76
N VAL A 188 0.58 -2.61 21.81
CA VAL A 188 -0.34 -2.35 22.90
C VAL A 188 0.35 -2.36 24.26
N HIS A 189 1.57 -2.91 24.34
CA HIS A 189 2.36 -2.95 25.55
C HIS A 189 3.58 -2.03 25.46
N THR A 190 3.76 -1.19 26.48
CA THR A 190 4.93 -0.33 26.62
C THR A 190 6.20 -1.17 26.76
N LYS A 191 7.10 -1.07 25.79
CA LYS A 191 8.42 -1.71 25.79
C LYS A 191 9.49 -0.63 25.65
N LYS A 192 10.74 -0.97 25.99
CA LYS A 192 11.87 -0.03 25.96
C LYS A 192 12.06 0.62 24.59
N GLU A 193 11.82 -0.11 23.51
CA GLU A 193 11.91 0.39 22.15
C GLU A 193 10.68 -0.01 21.33
N PRO A 194 10.06 0.93 20.60
CA PRO A 194 8.97 0.61 19.70
C PRO A 194 9.51 -0.09 18.45
N PHE A 195 8.88 -1.20 18.06
CA PHE A 195 9.10 -1.75 16.73
C PHE A 195 8.24 -1.00 15.70
N SER A 196 8.89 -0.41 14.71
CA SER A 196 8.24 0.28 13.60
C SER A 196 8.67 -0.36 12.29
N PRO A 197 7.84 -1.20 11.66
CA PRO A 197 8.21 -1.84 10.40
C PRO A 197 8.44 -0.79 9.31
N SER A 198 9.46 -1.00 8.49
CA SER A 198 9.66 -0.22 7.26
C SER A 198 8.58 -0.54 6.23
N LYS A 199 8.44 0.31 5.20
CA LYS A 199 7.54 0.07 4.06
C LYS A 199 7.73 -1.33 3.48
N ASN A 200 8.98 -1.68 3.15
CA ASN A 200 9.33 -2.96 2.53
C ASN A 200 9.04 -4.15 3.46
N GLN A 201 9.26 -3.99 4.78
CA GLN A 201 8.91 -5.04 5.75
C GLN A 201 7.41 -5.27 5.81
N ALA A 202 6.61 -4.20 5.83
CA ALA A 202 5.16 -4.30 5.82
C ALA A 202 4.63 -4.88 4.50
N GLU A 203 5.16 -4.46 3.35
CA GLU A 203 4.82 -5.04 2.04
C GLU A 203 5.12 -6.54 1.99
N ALA A 204 6.30 -6.97 2.44
CA ALA A 204 6.66 -8.39 2.49
C ALA A 204 5.70 -9.18 3.39
N ILE A 205 5.33 -8.62 4.56
CA ILE A 205 4.37 -9.25 5.48
C ILE A 205 2.98 -9.36 4.84
N VAL A 206 2.50 -8.32 4.16
CA VAL A 206 1.22 -8.31 3.47
C VAL A 206 1.21 -9.36 2.35
N LEU A 207 2.20 -9.33 1.46
CA LEU A 207 2.33 -10.28 0.34
C LEU A 207 2.38 -11.74 0.83
N TYR A 208 3.14 -12.00 1.88
CA TYR A 208 3.21 -13.34 2.45
C TYR A 208 1.88 -13.76 3.09
N THR A 209 1.16 -12.83 3.75
CA THR A 209 -0.17 -13.11 4.30
C THR A 209 -1.15 -13.53 3.21
N ILE A 210 -1.13 -12.87 2.05
CA ILE A 210 -1.98 -13.21 0.90
C ILE A 210 -1.63 -14.58 0.32
N ASP A 211 -0.34 -14.89 0.17
CA ASP A 211 0.14 -16.19 -0.28
C ASP A 211 -0.33 -17.32 0.65
N ILE A 212 -0.28 -17.09 1.98
CA ILE A 212 -0.81 -18.05 2.94
C ILE A 212 -2.32 -18.22 2.81
N LEU A 213 -3.09 -17.14 2.65
CA LEU A 213 -4.53 -17.25 2.43
C LEU A 213 -4.84 -18.10 1.18
N GLU A 214 -4.11 -17.89 0.09
CA GLU A 214 -4.27 -18.69 -1.12
C GLU A 214 -3.97 -20.17 -0.85
N LYS A 215 -2.87 -20.49 -0.18
CA LYS A 215 -2.50 -21.86 0.18
C LYS A 215 -3.46 -22.53 1.17
N LEU A 216 -4.04 -21.77 2.09
CA LEU A 216 -4.97 -22.29 3.09
C LEU A 216 -6.29 -22.78 2.49
N PHE A 217 -6.77 -22.13 1.42
CA PHE A 217 -8.10 -22.38 0.84
C PHE A 217 -8.08 -22.91 -0.60
N LYS A 218 -6.91 -23.32 -1.09
CA LYS A 218 -6.76 -24.04 -2.37
C LYS A 218 -7.17 -25.49 -2.25
#